data_AF-A0A9D8WF42-F1
#
_entry.id   AF-A0A9D8WF42-F1
#
_cell.length_a   1.000
_cell.length_b   1.000
_cell.length_c   1.000
_cell.angle_alpha   90.00
_cell.angle_beta   90.00
_cell.angle_gamma   90.00
#
_symmetry.space_group_name_H-M   'P 1'
#
loop_
_entity.id
_entity.type
_entity.pdbx_description
1 polymer ?
#
loop_
_entity_poly.entity_id
_entity_poly.type
_entity_poly.pdbx_seq_one_letter_code
_entity_poly.pdbx_strand_id
1 'polypeptide(L)'
;MRAKLRGQKTGYHHGDLRHGLMEAAMTLIDVRGRHALTMREAARRAGVSEAAPYRHFANLDELLGAVAIEGYEMLLADLEAVSSMKALRETYLAFAEDFPGRYELMFGKLGDRKSATRRKHLVQELAETMERAGGLAPLHGEASLRLAGLAV
;
A
#
# COMPACT_ATOMS: atom_id res chain seq x y z
N MET A 1 -2.33 15.93 15.46
CA MET A 1 -0.98 16.32 15.02
C MET A 1 -0.61 15.38 13.87
N ARG A 2 -0.76 15.85 12.62
CA ARG A 2 -0.71 15.03 11.39
C ARG A 2 0.62 14.29 11.28
N ALA A 3 0.57 12.99 10.99
CA ALA A 3 1.72 12.09 10.94
C ALA A 3 2.86 12.68 10.10
N LYS A 4 3.91 13.11 10.80
CA LYS A 4 5.20 13.51 10.24
C LYS A 4 5.86 12.23 9.71
N LEU A 5 6.05 12.16 8.39
CA LEU A 5 7.24 11.58 7.75
C LEU A 5 7.71 10.21 8.29
N ARG A 6 6.92 9.14 8.18
CA ARG A 6 7.43 7.77 8.37
C ARG A 6 7.35 7.03 7.05
N GLY A 7 8.52 6.79 6.46
CA GLY A 7 8.70 6.34 5.08
C GLY A 7 9.68 7.18 4.24
N GLN A 8 10.45 8.11 4.81
CA GLN A 8 11.50 8.80 4.05
C GLN A 8 12.67 7.84 3.73
N LYS A 9 12.56 7.12 2.61
CA LYS A 9 13.66 7.09 1.65
C LYS A 9 13.49 8.29 0.74
N THR A 10 14.08 9.42 1.13
CA THR A 10 14.21 10.60 0.27
C THR A 10 15.14 10.26 -0.89
N GLY A 11 14.54 9.82 -1.99
CA GLY A 11 15.18 9.72 -3.29
C GLY A 11 14.17 10.16 -4.33
N TYR A 12 13.99 11.47 -4.50
CA TYR A 12 13.34 11.99 -5.71
C TYR A 12 14.28 11.69 -6.88
N HIS A 13 14.20 10.46 -7.40
CA HIS A 13 14.98 10.05 -8.56
C HIS A 13 14.26 10.55 -9.80
N HIS A 14 14.61 11.77 -10.23
CA HIS A 14 14.44 12.17 -11.63
C HIS A 14 15.21 11.17 -12.50
N GLY A 15 14.54 10.08 -12.87
CA GLY A 15 15.12 8.94 -13.57
C GLY A 15 14.32 7.64 -13.42
N ASP A 16 13.61 7.42 -12.30
CA ASP A 16 12.79 6.22 -12.11
C ASP A 16 11.31 6.51 -12.39
N LEU A 17 10.95 6.46 -13.66
CA LEU A 17 9.57 6.59 -14.10
C LEU A 17 8.65 5.53 -13.47
N ARG A 18 9.15 4.31 -13.23
CA ARG A 18 8.34 3.25 -12.63
C ARG A 18 7.91 3.66 -11.22
N HIS A 19 8.85 4.15 -10.42
CA HIS A 19 8.57 4.65 -9.07
C HIS A 19 7.67 5.88 -9.09
N GLY A 20 7.92 6.85 -9.99
CA GLY A 20 7.05 8.03 -10.14
C GLY A 20 5.60 7.69 -10.47
N LEU A 21 5.35 6.65 -11.26
CA LEU A 21 4.00 6.16 -11.55
C LEU A 21 3.36 5.48 -10.33
N MET A 22 4.13 4.73 -9.55
CA MET A 22 3.66 4.12 -8.30
C MET A 22 3.30 5.19 -7.26
N GLU A 23 4.13 6.20 -7.06
CA GLU A 23 3.85 7.33 -6.15
C GLU A 23 2.57 8.08 -6.55
N ALA A 24 2.41 8.37 -7.84
CA ALA A 24 1.21 9.00 -8.38
C ALA A 24 -0.03 8.14 -8.13
N ALA A 25 0.08 6.82 -8.30
CA ALA A 25 -0.99 5.87 -8.05
C ALA A 25 -1.34 5.77 -6.56
N MET A 26 -0.36 5.62 -5.67
CA MET A 26 -0.55 5.59 -4.22
C MET A 26 -1.28 6.84 -3.72
N THR A 27 -0.77 8.01 -4.08
CA THR A 27 -1.37 9.30 -3.71
C THR A 27 -2.81 9.40 -4.21
N LEU A 28 -3.10 8.94 -5.43
CA LEU A 28 -4.44 9.03 -5.98
C LEU A 28 -5.42 8.09 -5.28
N ILE A 29 -5.01 6.85 -5.00
CA ILE A 29 -5.87 5.86 -4.34
C ILE A 29 -6.19 6.30 -2.91
N ASP A 30 -5.21 6.83 -2.17
CA ASP A 30 -5.45 7.30 -0.80
C ASP A 30 -6.41 8.50 -0.74
N VAL A 31 -6.40 9.39 -1.75
CA VAL A 31 -7.21 10.62 -1.75
C VAL A 31 -8.58 10.42 -2.39
N ARG A 32 -8.66 9.63 -3.47
CA ARG A 32 -9.87 9.53 -4.30
C ARG A 32 -10.38 8.09 -4.44
N GLY A 33 -9.76 7.14 -3.76
CA GLY A 33 -10.09 5.73 -3.88
C GLY A 33 -9.63 5.10 -5.20
N ARG A 34 -9.69 3.76 -5.23
CA ARG A 34 -9.24 2.95 -6.36
C ARG A 34 -9.90 3.30 -7.70
N HIS A 35 -11.18 3.64 -7.69
CA HIS A 35 -11.97 3.92 -8.90
C HIS A 35 -11.47 5.12 -9.71
N ALA A 36 -10.77 6.06 -9.05
CA ALA A 36 -10.21 7.23 -9.73
C ALA A 36 -8.93 6.90 -10.52
N LEU A 37 -8.29 5.77 -10.26
CA LEU A 37 -7.00 5.41 -10.86
C LEU A 37 -7.16 4.75 -12.23
N THR A 38 -6.54 5.36 -13.24
CA THR A 38 -6.35 4.82 -14.59
C THR A 38 -4.89 4.96 -15.00
N MET A 39 -4.45 4.22 -16.03
CA MET A 39 -3.08 4.37 -16.57
C MET A 39 -2.80 5.80 -17.03
N ARG A 40 -3.79 6.44 -17.68
CA ARG A 40 -3.69 7.83 -18.15
C ARG A 40 -3.58 8.80 -16.98
N GLU A 41 -4.38 8.63 -15.94
CA GLU A 41 -4.32 9.53 -14.78
C GLU A 41 -3.00 9.38 -14.01
N ALA A 42 -2.46 8.17 -13.90
CA ALA A 42 -1.13 7.94 -13.35
C ALA A 42 -0.04 8.65 -14.18
N ALA A 43 -0.09 8.52 -15.52
CA ALA A 43 0.84 9.21 -16.43
C ALA A 43 0.78 10.73 -16.27
N ARG A 44 -0.43 11.29 -16.27
CA ARG A 44 -0.69 12.72 -16.14
C ARG A 44 -0.13 13.28 -14.84
N ARG A 45 -0.34 12.57 -13.73
CA ARG A 45 0.18 12.95 -12.41
C ARG A 45 1.70 12.80 -12.29
N ALA A 46 2.27 11.80 -12.95
CA ALA A 46 3.71 11.62 -13.03
C ALA A 46 4.39 12.60 -14.01
N GLY A 47 3.64 13.45 -14.72
CA GLY A 47 4.18 14.45 -15.63
C GLY A 47 4.78 13.87 -16.92
N VAL A 48 4.31 12.69 -17.35
CA VAL A 48 4.81 12.01 -18.55
C VAL A 48 3.74 11.84 -19.63
N SER A 49 4.15 11.45 -20.83
CA SER A 49 3.22 11.13 -21.92
C SER A 49 2.36 9.91 -21.61
N GLU A 50 1.17 9.84 -22.21
CA GLU A 50 0.22 8.73 -21.97
C GLU A 50 0.78 7.35 -22.33
N ALA A 51 1.73 7.28 -23.26
CA ALA A 51 2.35 6.02 -23.70
C ALA A 51 3.49 5.56 -22.77
N ALA A 52 4.08 6.46 -21.98
CA ALA A 52 5.26 6.17 -21.15
C ALA A 52 5.02 5.07 -20.09
N PRO A 53 3.87 5.00 -19.38
CA PRO A 53 3.64 3.97 -18.37
C PRO A 53 3.69 2.54 -18.92
N TYR A 54 3.28 2.34 -20.17
CA TYR A 54 3.21 1.01 -20.79
C TYR A 54 4.57 0.34 -20.98
N ARG A 55 5.66 1.10 -20.87
CA ARG A 55 7.03 0.56 -20.84
C ARG A 55 7.39 -0.13 -19.53
N HIS A 56 6.65 0.15 -18.46
CA HIS A 56 6.91 -0.37 -17.11
C HIS A 56 5.79 -1.26 -16.59
N PHE A 57 4.54 -1.00 -17.00
CA PHE A 57 3.37 -1.75 -16.58
C PHE A 57 2.51 -2.05 -17.82
N ALA A 58 2.27 -3.34 -18.11
CA ALA A 58 1.48 -3.72 -19.28
C ALA A 58 0.03 -3.24 -19.19
N ASN A 59 -0.50 -3.12 -17.97
CA ASN A 59 -1.85 -2.65 -17.69
C ASN A 59 -1.97 -2.09 -16.27
N LEU A 60 -3.19 -1.65 -15.95
CA LEU A 60 -3.52 -1.07 -14.66
C LEU A 60 -3.41 -2.07 -13.50
N ASP A 61 -3.68 -3.36 -13.73
CA ASP A 61 -3.57 -4.38 -12.69
C ASP A 61 -2.12 -4.61 -12.30
N GLU A 62 -1.18 -4.58 -13.26
CA GLU A 62 0.25 -4.69 -12.97
C GLU A 62 0.75 -3.50 -12.13
N LEU A 63 0.30 -2.29 -12.45
CA LEU A 63 0.59 -1.10 -11.62
C LEU A 63 0.03 -1.27 -10.21
N LEU A 64 -1.21 -1.75 -10.08
CA LEU A 64 -1.79 -2.03 -8.77
C LEU A 64 -1.05 -3.10 -7.99
N GLY A 65 -0.62 -4.18 -8.66
CA GLY A 65 0.13 -5.25 -8.03
C GLY A 65 1.41 -4.72 -7.41
N ALA A 66 2.12 -3.84 -8.13
CA ALA A 66 3.31 -3.17 -7.63
C ALA A 66 3.00 -2.23 -6.44
N VAL A 67 1.91 -1.45 -6.52
CA VAL A 67 1.50 -0.57 -5.41
C VAL A 67 1.12 -1.38 -4.16
N ALA A 68 0.43 -2.51 -4.32
CA ALA A 68 0.09 -3.38 -3.20
C ALA A 68 1.33 -3.99 -2.56
N ILE A 69 2.31 -4.43 -3.36
CA ILE A 69 3.61 -4.90 -2.86
C ILE A 69 4.29 -3.81 -2.03
N GLU A 70 4.40 -2.59 -2.56
CA GLU A 70 5.00 -1.46 -1.85
C GLU A 70 4.30 -1.22 -0.50
N GLY A 71 2.96 -1.26 -0.48
CA GLY A 71 2.18 -1.10 0.76
C GLY A 71 2.50 -2.16 1.82
N TYR A 72 2.63 -3.43 1.42
CA TYR A 72 3.06 -4.50 2.34
C TYR A 72 4.48 -4.29 2.85
N GLU A 73 5.42 -3.93 1.97
CA GLU A 73 6.82 -3.71 2.34
C GLU A 73 6.97 -2.52 3.30
N MET A 74 6.23 -1.44 3.07
CA MET A 74 6.15 -0.30 4.00
C MET A 74 5.61 -0.71 5.37
N LEU A 75 4.49 -1.42 5.41
CA LEU A 75 3.88 -1.86 6.67
C LEU A 75 4.81 -2.80 7.45
N LEU A 76 5.42 -3.77 6.78
CA LEU A 76 6.36 -4.70 7.40
C LEU A 76 7.56 -3.97 7.99
N ALA A 77 8.15 -3.01 7.26
CA ALA A 77 9.26 -2.22 7.76
C ALA A 77 8.87 -1.41 9.02
N ASP A 78 7.67 -0.81 9.05
CA ASP A 78 7.18 -0.09 10.23
C ASP A 78 6.93 -1.04 11.42
N LEU A 79 6.49 -2.27 11.17
CA LEU A 79 6.28 -3.29 12.19
C LEU A 79 7.60 -3.86 12.73
N GLU A 80 8.62 -4.04 11.90
CA GLU A 80 9.96 -4.46 12.32
C GLU A 80 10.62 -3.44 13.26
N ALA A 81 10.31 -2.15 13.09
CA ALA A 81 10.84 -1.09 13.93
C ALA A 81 10.26 -1.08 15.36
N VAL A 82 9.27 -1.92 15.65
CA VAL A 82 8.62 -2.02 16.96
C VAL A 82 8.62 -3.46 17.49
N SER A 83 8.74 -3.63 18.81
CA SER A 83 8.91 -4.96 19.41
C SER A 83 7.82 -5.38 20.38
N SER A 84 7.05 -4.43 20.92
CA SER A 84 5.97 -4.76 21.86
C SER A 84 4.68 -5.12 21.12
N MET A 85 3.89 -6.04 21.67
CA MET A 85 2.59 -6.43 21.10
C MET A 85 1.66 -5.23 20.90
N LYS A 86 1.64 -4.33 21.89
CA LYS A 86 0.86 -3.09 21.84
C LYS A 86 1.31 -2.21 20.68
N ALA A 87 2.62 -2.01 20.51
CA ALA A 87 3.16 -1.18 19.44
C ALA A 87 2.90 -1.80 18.06
N LEU A 88 3.05 -3.12 17.89
CA LEU A 88 2.72 -3.80 16.63
C LEU A 88 1.26 -3.56 16.22
N ARG A 89 0.34 -3.73 17.17
CA ARG A 89 -1.09 -3.48 16.96
C ARG A 89 -1.37 -2.01 16.62
N GLU A 90 -0.79 -1.08 17.38
CA GLU A 90 -0.97 0.36 17.14
C GLU A 90 -0.41 0.77 15.77
N THR A 91 0.76 0.27 15.38
CA THR A 91 1.37 0.52 14.06
C THR A 91 0.51 -0.04 12.93
N TYR A 92 0.00 -1.26 13.07
CA TYR A 92 -0.87 -1.88 12.06
C TYR A 92 -2.16 -1.05 11.84
N LEU A 93 -2.82 -0.66 12.93
CA LEU A 93 -4.06 0.11 12.87
C LEU A 93 -3.81 1.53 12.35
N ALA A 94 -2.72 2.17 12.77
CA ALA A 94 -2.32 3.49 12.29
C ALA A 94 -2.05 3.48 10.78
N PHE A 95 -1.41 2.44 10.24
CA PHE A 95 -1.17 2.32 8.81
C PHE A 95 -2.49 2.29 8.01
N ALA A 96 -3.49 1.55 8.48
CA ALA A 96 -4.80 1.51 7.85
C ALA A 96 -5.49 2.88 7.85
N GLU A 97 -5.41 3.61 8.97
CA GLU A 97 -6.00 4.95 9.13
C GLU A 97 -5.27 6.02 8.31
N ASP A 98 -3.93 5.97 8.25
CA ASP A 98 -3.11 6.92 7.52
C ASP A 98 -3.21 6.70 6.00
N PHE A 99 -3.39 5.45 5.55
CA PHE A 99 -3.37 5.06 4.13
C PHE A 99 -4.56 4.14 3.75
N PRO A 100 -5.81 4.60 3.89
CA PRO A 100 -6.99 3.75 3.75
C PRO A 100 -7.14 3.14 2.35
N GLY A 101 -6.86 3.92 1.31
CA GLY A 101 -6.98 3.44 -0.07
C GLY A 101 -5.92 2.40 -0.43
N ARG A 102 -4.66 2.61 -0.02
CA ARG A 102 -3.61 1.60 -0.14
C ARG A 102 -3.91 0.35 0.68
N TYR A 103 -4.40 0.51 1.89
CA TYR A 103 -4.76 -0.60 2.75
C TYR A 103 -5.85 -1.47 2.11
N GLU A 104 -6.93 -0.88 1.62
CA GLU A 104 -7.98 -1.59 0.88
C GLU A 104 -7.42 -2.34 -0.33
N LEU A 105 -6.50 -1.71 -1.08
CA LEU A 105 -5.87 -2.32 -2.24
C LEU A 105 -5.06 -3.57 -1.88
N MET A 106 -4.30 -3.53 -0.78
CA MET A 106 -3.43 -4.63 -0.35
C MET A 106 -4.20 -5.93 -0.10
N PHE A 107 -5.39 -5.83 0.49
CA PHE A 107 -6.26 -6.97 0.82
C PHE A 107 -7.35 -7.23 -0.23
N GLY A 108 -7.46 -6.36 -1.24
CA GLY A 108 -8.43 -6.46 -2.32
C GLY A 108 -8.10 -7.53 -3.37
N LYS A 109 -9.07 -7.81 -4.23
CA LYS A 109 -8.86 -8.68 -5.40
C LYS A 109 -8.06 -7.94 -6.47
N LEU A 110 -6.93 -8.53 -6.87
CA LEU A 110 -6.03 -8.01 -7.90
C LEU A 110 -5.94 -8.97 -9.08
N GLY A 111 -6.00 -8.43 -10.31
CA GLY A 111 -5.88 -9.21 -11.55
C GLY A 111 -4.44 -9.53 -11.96
N ASP A 112 -3.44 -8.92 -11.32
CA ASP A 112 -2.04 -9.13 -11.69
C ASP A 112 -1.49 -10.47 -11.19
N ARG A 113 -1.05 -11.27 -12.16
CA ARG A 113 -0.41 -12.56 -11.94
C ARG A 113 1.09 -12.43 -11.66
N LYS A 114 1.78 -11.39 -12.16
CA LYS A 114 3.23 -11.23 -11.98
C LYS A 114 3.58 -11.01 -10.51
N SER A 115 2.80 -10.19 -9.82
CA SER A 115 2.99 -9.88 -8.40
C SER A 115 2.40 -10.93 -7.45
N ALA A 116 1.64 -11.91 -7.95
CA ALA A 116 0.87 -12.82 -7.10
C ALA A 116 1.75 -13.63 -6.14
N THR A 117 2.88 -14.17 -6.61
CA THR A 117 3.82 -14.93 -5.77
C THR A 117 4.45 -14.06 -4.69
N ARG A 118 4.98 -12.88 -5.06
CA ARG A 118 5.59 -11.94 -4.11
C ARG A 118 4.57 -11.49 -3.07
N ARG A 119 3.35 -11.14 -3.48
CA ARG A 119 2.26 -10.76 -2.59
C ARG A 119 1.92 -11.88 -1.61
N LYS A 120 1.87 -13.14 -2.07
CA LYS A 120 1.64 -14.29 -1.20
C LYS A 120 2.69 -14.39 -0.09
N HIS A 121 3.96 -14.22 -0.42
CA HIS A 121 5.04 -14.23 0.57
C HIS A 121 4.92 -13.09 1.58
N LEU A 122 4.66 -11.87 1.12
CA LEU A 122 4.50 -10.71 2.00
C LEU A 122 3.28 -10.86 2.95
N VAL A 123 2.19 -11.46 2.47
CA VAL A 123 1.03 -11.76 3.32
C VAL A 123 1.37 -12.81 4.37
N GLN A 124 2.17 -13.83 4.03
CA GLN A 124 2.64 -14.83 5.00
C GLN A 124 3.54 -14.21 6.07
N GLU A 125 4.50 -13.40 5.66
CA GLU A 125 5.40 -12.66 6.55
C GLU A 125 4.64 -11.70 7.48
N LEU A 126 3.65 -10.99 6.95
CA LEU A 126 2.77 -10.15 7.74
C LEU A 126 1.97 -10.98 8.75
N ALA A 127 1.41 -12.12 8.32
CA ALA A 127 0.67 -13.00 9.23
C ALA A 127 1.56 -13.47 10.39
N GLU A 128 2.77 -13.98 10.08
CA GLU A 128 3.77 -14.40 11.08
C GLU A 128 4.15 -13.27 12.05
N THR A 129 4.33 -12.05 11.53
CA THR A 129 4.62 -10.87 12.36
C THR A 129 3.47 -10.56 13.32
N MET A 130 2.23 -10.66 12.83
CA MET A 130 1.03 -10.33 13.60
C MET A 130 0.58 -11.44 14.56
N GLU A 131 1.06 -12.68 14.45
CA GLU A 131 0.78 -13.76 15.42
C GLU A 131 1.13 -13.31 16.85
N ARG A 132 2.25 -12.60 17.01
CA ARG A 132 2.67 -12.06 18.31
C ARG A 132 1.74 -10.96 18.85
N ALA A 133 0.91 -10.35 18.00
CA ALA A 133 0.05 -9.21 18.32
C ALA A 133 -1.45 -9.55 18.34
N GLY A 134 -1.81 -10.84 18.43
CA GLY A 134 -3.20 -11.30 18.45
C GLY A 134 -3.74 -11.79 17.11
N GLY A 135 -2.86 -12.00 16.13
CA GLY A 135 -3.18 -12.56 14.81
C GLY A 135 -3.64 -11.50 13.80
N LEU A 136 -3.41 -11.79 12.51
CA LEU A 136 -3.74 -10.87 11.42
C LEU A 136 -5.26 -10.69 11.25
N ALA A 137 -6.05 -11.75 11.35
CA ALA A 137 -7.47 -11.69 11.04
C ALA A 137 -8.28 -10.79 12.00
N PRO A 138 -8.11 -10.86 13.34
CA PRO A 138 -8.80 -9.93 14.26
C PRO A 138 -8.41 -8.48 14.01
N LEU A 139 -7.13 -8.20 13.78
CA LEU A 139 -6.63 -6.84 13.54
C LEU A 139 -7.10 -6.28 12.20
N HIS A 140 -7.13 -7.10 11.16
CA HIS A 140 -7.70 -6.71 9.87
C HIS A 140 -9.20 -6.40 9.98
N GLY A 141 -9.94 -7.20 10.76
CA GLY A 141 -11.35 -6.96 11.06
C GLY A 141 -11.56 -5.62 11.79
N GLU A 142 -10.77 -5.34 12.83
CA GLU A 142 -10.83 -4.07 13.55
C GLU A 142 -10.49 -2.88 12.66
N ALA A 143 -9.40 -2.96 11.87
CA ALA A 143 -9.03 -1.92 10.92
C ALA A 143 -10.18 -1.64 9.93
N SER A 144 -10.79 -2.70 9.39
CA SER A 144 -11.93 -2.58 8.46
C SER A 144 -13.14 -1.89 9.11
N LEU A 145 -13.45 -2.22 10.37
CA LEU A 145 -14.53 -1.58 11.12
C LEU A 145 -14.23 -0.10 11.40
N ARG A 146 -12.98 0.25 11.74
CA ARG A 146 -12.56 1.64 11.93
C ARG A 146 -12.68 2.45 10.65
N LEU A 147 -12.23 1.90 9.53
CA LEU A 147 -12.35 2.54 8.21
C LEU A 147 -13.80 2.74 7.78
N ALA A 148 -14.69 1.83 8.17
CA ALA A 148 -16.13 1.98 7.95
C ALA A 148 -16.81 2.96 8.92
N GLY A 149 -16.08 3.52 9.90
CA GLY A 149 -16.66 4.37 10.95
C GLY A 149 -17.57 3.61 11.93
N LEU A 150 -17.42 2.29 12.02
CA LEU A 150 -18.27 1.40 12.81
C LEU A 150 -17.63 0.96 14.14
N ALA A 151 -16.37 1.31 14.39
CA ALA A 151 -15.71 1.05 15.66
C ALA A 151 -16.04 2.18 16.67
N VAL A 152 -16.53 1.79 17.86
CA VAL A 152 -16.84 2.67 19.01
C VAL A 152 -15.74 2.57 20.04
#